data_AF-A0A518ANK3-F1
#
_entry.id   AF-A0A518ANK3-F1
#
_cell.length_a   1.000
_cell.length_b   1.000
_cell.length_c   1.000
_cell.angle_alpha   90.00
_cell.angle_beta   90.00
_cell.angle_gamma   90.00
#
_symmetry.space_group_name_H-M   'P 1'
#
loop_
_entity.id
_entity.type
_entity.pdbx_description
1 polymer ?
#
loop_
_entity_poly.entity_id
_entity_poly.type
_entity_poly.pdbx_seq_one_letter_code
_entity_poly.pdbx_strand_id
1 'polypeptide(L)'
;MYLGNRPTRSQYVFRHRRGALTILAAVFCVVLLGMVAFAVDIGYVLSSKEEIQRTADASALAAAWEFIDRINEGYDPADAQTYARQEANTPSAANFVGTVAPAVDLNPSNTPSGDLVFGYISDFTDPNIPFDTTQPDRFNAVRVKVRRDENVNGELPLFFARIFGNESQAIEAYATAALARDVDGFEIPSDGSWVEILPIALDYDTWVDWKNGVTGSDGYTYNKETGSVAAGGDGRLEVNLYPQGNGSPGNRGMVDIGSNNNSTADIARQIVYGISPEDLAHHGGSLVFDQCGKLYLNGDTGISAGVKDELASIIGDPRVIPIFEEVNGPGNNAIYTIVAWQGIRIMDVKLTGPMRKKHVTIQMAPAVGRGVIPATTVGGSSYVYSPVILIE
;
A
#
# COMPACT_ATOMS: atom_id res chain seq x y z
N MET A 1 51.17 -73.40 71.84
CA MET A 1 50.59 -72.43 72.79
C MET A 1 49.80 -71.41 71.98
N TYR A 2 48.51 -71.30 72.28
CA TYR A 2 47.52 -70.29 71.85
C TYR A 2 47.03 -70.21 70.39
N LEU A 3 45.74 -70.60 70.29
CA LEU A 3 44.68 -70.22 69.37
C LEU A 3 44.69 -68.73 68.93
N GLY A 4 44.28 -68.48 67.68
CA GLY A 4 43.94 -67.15 67.19
C GLY A 4 43.02 -67.20 65.98
N ASN A 5 41.73 -67.40 66.22
CA ASN A 5 40.65 -67.35 65.22
C ASN A 5 40.31 -65.87 64.89
N ARG A 6 40.03 -65.54 63.60
CA ARG A 6 39.12 -64.48 63.04
C ARG A 6 39.68 -63.81 61.77
N PRO A 7 38.83 -63.24 60.87
CA PRO A 7 37.41 -63.47 60.62
C PRO A 7 37.13 -63.89 59.16
N THR A 8 36.02 -64.59 58.95
CA THR A 8 35.42 -64.83 57.64
C THR A 8 35.04 -63.50 56.98
N ARG A 9 35.68 -63.18 55.84
CA ARG A 9 35.25 -62.08 54.97
C ARG A 9 33.84 -62.41 54.45
N SER A 10 32.83 -61.73 54.99
CA SER A 10 31.50 -61.66 54.40
C SER A 10 31.66 -61.10 52.97
N GLN A 11 31.52 -61.98 51.98
CA GLN A 11 31.36 -61.56 50.59
C GLN A 11 29.98 -60.92 50.49
N TYR A 12 29.94 -59.58 50.51
CA TYR A 12 28.79 -58.85 50.02
C TYR A 12 28.63 -59.19 48.54
N VAL A 13 27.76 -60.15 48.24
CA VAL A 13 27.31 -60.44 46.88
C VAL A 13 26.54 -59.21 46.42
N PHE A 14 27.22 -58.30 45.73
CA PHE A 14 26.59 -57.24 44.98
C PHE A 14 25.79 -57.88 43.84
N ARG A 15 24.54 -58.25 44.13
CA ARG A 15 23.58 -58.76 43.18
C ARG A 15 23.41 -57.71 42.07
N HIS A 16 24.07 -57.95 40.94
CA HIS A 16 24.09 -57.06 39.78
C HIS A 16 22.68 -56.99 39.16
N ARG A 17 21.89 -55.98 39.55
CA ARG A 17 20.68 -55.56 38.82
C ARG A 17 21.04 -54.70 37.61
N ARG A 18 21.97 -55.16 36.75
CA ARG A 18 22.57 -54.34 35.68
C ARG A 18 22.00 -54.54 34.26
N GLY A 19 21.05 -55.46 34.05
CA GLY A 19 20.48 -55.69 32.71
C GLY A 19 19.23 -54.89 32.38
N ALA A 20 18.29 -54.76 33.34
CA ALA A 20 17.00 -54.13 33.09
C ALA A 20 17.11 -52.62 32.81
N LEU A 21 18.06 -51.94 33.45
CA LEU A 21 18.30 -50.51 33.22
C LEU A 21 18.80 -50.24 31.79
N THR A 22 19.67 -51.12 31.25
CA THR A 22 20.21 -50.98 29.89
C THR A 22 19.13 -51.19 28.83
N ILE A 23 18.25 -52.17 29.01
CA ILE A 23 17.11 -52.42 28.10
C ILE A 23 16.15 -51.24 28.13
N LEU A 24 15.79 -50.76 29.33
CA LEU A 24 14.92 -49.61 29.49
C LEU A 24 15.52 -48.34 28.87
N ALA A 25 16.81 -48.10 29.10
CA ALA A 25 17.54 -46.97 28.51
C ALA A 25 17.57 -47.08 26.97
N ALA A 26 17.81 -48.26 26.40
CA ALA A 26 17.79 -48.46 24.95
C ALA A 26 16.41 -48.14 24.35
N VAL A 27 15.33 -48.60 24.99
CA VAL A 27 13.96 -48.30 24.55
C VAL A 27 13.68 -46.79 24.64
N PHE A 28 14.03 -46.14 25.76
CA PHE A 28 13.86 -44.69 25.88
C PHE A 28 14.71 -43.90 24.88
N CYS A 29 15.94 -44.33 24.58
CA CYS A 29 16.75 -43.70 23.55
C CYS A 29 16.07 -43.75 22.19
N VAL A 30 15.45 -44.88 21.81
CA VAL A 30 14.69 -44.98 20.56
C VAL A 30 13.50 -44.02 20.55
N VAL A 31 12.74 -43.95 21.66
CA VAL A 31 11.61 -43.02 21.79
C VAL A 31 12.08 -41.57 21.72
N LEU A 32 13.16 -41.21 22.40
CA LEU A 32 13.74 -39.86 22.37
C LEU A 32 14.23 -39.48 20.97
N LEU A 33 14.91 -40.39 20.26
CA LEU A 33 15.32 -40.17 18.87
C LEU A 33 14.11 -40.00 17.95
N GLY A 34 13.05 -40.79 18.15
CA GLY A 34 11.78 -40.63 17.43
C GLY A 34 11.12 -39.26 17.67
N MET A 35 11.12 -38.78 18.93
CA MET A 35 10.61 -37.45 19.25
C MET A 35 11.46 -36.32 18.65
N VAL A 36 12.79 -36.46 18.65
CA VAL A 36 13.69 -35.48 18.01
C VAL A 36 13.46 -35.46 16.50
N ALA A 37 13.38 -36.63 15.86
CA ALA A 37 13.09 -36.76 14.44
C ALA A 37 11.80 -36.05 14.04
N PHE A 38 10.72 -36.32 14.79
CA PHE A 38 9.43 -35.66 14.60
C PHE A 38 9.49 -34.14 14.81
N ALA A 39 10.18 -33.69 15.86
CA ALA A 39 10.34 -32.27 16.14
C ALA A 39 11.12 -31.53 15.02
N VAL A 40 12.15 -32.16 14.44
CA VAL A 40 12.92 -31.58 13.33
C VAL A 40 12.05 -31.45 12.07
N ASP A 41 11.32 -32.50 11.70
CA ASP A 41 10.47 -32.45 10.49
C ASP A 41 9.35 -31.42 10.63
N ILE A 42 8.65 -31.39 11.77
CA ILE A 42 7.60 -30.39 12.01
C ILE A 42 8.19 -28.99 12.05
N GLY A 43 9.31 -28.78 12.76
CA GLY A 43 9.97 -27.48 12.82
C GLY A 43 10.34 -26.96 11.43
N TYR A 44 10.83 -27.84 10.57
CA TYR A 44 11.16 -27.50 9.18
C TYR A 44 9.93 -27.17 8.33
N VAL A 45 8.85 -27.94 8.44
CA VAL A 45 7.58 -27.65 7.74
C VAL A 45 7.00 -26.32 8.20
N LEU A 46 6.99 -26.04 9.51
CA LEU A 46 6.48 -24.78 10.05
C LEU A 46 7.33 -23.58 9.61
N SER A 47 8.67 -23.70 9.63
CA SER A 47 9.56 -22.67 9.08
C SER A 47 9.29 -22.40 7.60
N SER A 48 9.10 -23.47 6.82
CA SER A 48 8.82 -23.36 5.38
C SER A 48 7.43 -22.75 5.11
N LYS A 49 6.46 -22.95 6.01
CA LYS A 49 5.14 -22.30 5.93
C LYS A 49 5.24 -20.78 6.09
N GLU A 50 6.02 -20.31 7.06
CA GLU A 50 6.29 -18.88 7.23
C GLU A 50 7.04 -18.28 6.02
N GLU A 51 8.00 -19.02 5.48
CA GLU A 51 8.73 -18.60 4.28
C GLU A 51 7.82 -18.48 3.04
N ILE A 52 6.89 -19.42 2.84
CA ILE A 52 5.97 -19.36 1.70
C ILE A 52 4.92 -18.25 1.88
N GLN A 53 4.46 -17.98 3.11
CA GLN A 53 3.54 -16.88 3.38
C GLN A 53 4.20 -15.52 3.10
N ARG A 54 5.40 -15.28 3.64
CA ARG A 54 6.17 -14.05 3.34
C ARG A 54 6.40 -13.87 1.84
N THR A 55 6.57 -14.97 1.11
CA THR A 55 6.73 -14.92 -0.34
C THR A 55 5.44 -14.56 -1.05
N ALA A 56 4.30 -15.12 -0.64
CA ALA A 56 2.99 -14.77 -1.17
C ALA A 56 2.66 -13.30 -0.91
N ASP A 57 2.86 -12.83 0.32
CA ASP A 57 2.62 -11.44 0.74
C ASP A 57 3.43 -10.44 -0.09
N ALA A 58 4.74 -10.68 -0.20
CA ALA A 58 5.62 -9.82 -0.97
C ALA A 58 5.25 -9.82 -2.47
N SER A 59 4.90 -10.98 -3.02
CA SER A 59 4.49 -11.12 -4.43
C SER A 59 3.18 -10.40 -4.70
N ALA A 60 2.20 -10.50 -3.80
CA ALA A 60 0.91 -9.81 -3.93
C ALA A 60 1.09 -8.29 -3.84
N LEU A 61 1.85 -7.80 -2.86
CA LEU A 61 2.16 -6.37 -2.71
C LEU A 61 2.87 -5.80 -3.94
N ALA A 62 3.90 -6.49 -4.44
CA ALA A 62 4.66 -6.06 -5.60
C ALA A 62 3.78 -6.00 -6.85
N ALA A 63 2.96 -7.04 -7.09
CA ALA A 63 2.04 -7.07 -8.21
C ALA A 63 0.97 -5.98 -8.14
N ALA A 64 0.37 -5.74 -6.97
CA ALA A 64 -0.66 -4.72 -6.80
C ALA A 64 -0.10 -3.30 -7.00
N TRP A 65 1.10 -3.03 -6.50
CA TRP A 65 1.79 -1.76 -6.73
C TRP A 65 2.12 -1.53 -8.21
N GLU A 66 2.76 -2.49 -8.85
CA GLU A 66 3.14 -2.39 -10.26
C GLU A 66 1.91 -2.21 -11.15
N PHE A 67 0.81 -2.93 -10.86
CA PHE A 67 -0.42 -2.81 -11.62
C PHE A 67 -0.94 -1.38 -11.63
N ILE A 68 -1.05 -0.75 -10.46
CA ILE A 68 -1.62 0.59 -10.35
C ILE A 68 -0.65 1.65 -10.87
N ASP A 69 0.65 1.47 -10.65
CA ASP A 69 1.67 2.36 -11.21
C ASP A 69 1.59 2.41 -12.75
N ARG A 70 1.43 1.26 -13.42
CA ARG A 70 1.24 1.19 -14.88
C ARG A 70 -0.08 1.79 -15.34
N ILE A 71 -1.18 1.55 -14.63
CA ILE A 71 -2.46 2.23 -14.90
C ILE A 71 -2.28 3.76 -14.85
N ASN A 72 -1.53 4.28 -13.86
CA ASN A 72 -1.24 5.71 -13.72
C ASN A 72 -0.29 6.28 -14.78
N GLU A 73 0.47 5.41 -15.43
CA GLU A 73 1.29 5.76 -16.59
C GLU A 73 0.48 5.82 -17.89
N GLY A 74 -0.81 5.45 -17.85
CA GLY A 74 -1.72 5.47 -18.99
C GLY A 74 -1.68 4.18 -19.82
N TYR A 75 -1.10 3.11 -19.28
CA TYR A 75 -1.13 1.80 -19.93
C TYR A 75 -2.56 1.23 -19.92
N ASP A 76 -2.88 0.45 -20.96
CA ASP A 76 -4.10 -0.35 -20.98
C ASP A 76 -4.09 -1.38 -19.84
N PRO A 77 -5.25 -1.70 -19.21
CA PRO A 77 -5.30 -2.66 -18.12
C PRO A 77 -4.69 -4.03 -18.42
N ALA A 78 -4.76 -4.52 -19.67
CA ALA A 78 -4.16 -5.81 -20.02
C ALA A 78 -2.62 -5.77 -19.99
N ASP A 79 -2.03 -4.67 -20.45
CA ASP A 79 -0.59 -4.46 -20.40
C ASP A 79 -0.12 -4.28 -18.95
N ALA A 80 -0.84 -3.47 -18.17
CA ALA A 80 -0.57 -3.28 -16.74
C ALA A 80 -0.58 -4.61 -15.96
N GLN A 81 -1.54 -5.50 -16.24
CA GLN A 81 -1.57 -6.84 -15.66
C GLN A 81 -0.34 -7.67 -16.04
N THR A 82 0.14 -7.53 -17.29
CA THR A 82 1.32 -8.27 -17.76
C THR A 82 2.58 -7.85 -17.01
N TYR A 83 2.79 -6.54 -16.81
CA TYR A 83 3.91 -6.03 -16.00
C TYR A 83 3.80 -6.47 -14.54
N ALA A 84 2.61 -6.33 -13.94
CA ALA A 84 2.36 -6.75 -12.56
C ALA A 84 2.59 -8.25 -12.33
N ARG A 85 2.24 -9.10 -13.31
CA ARG A 85 2.53 -10.54 -13.27
C ARG A 85 4.03 -10.83 -13.24
N GLN A 86 4.81 -10.09 -14.03
CA GLN A 86 6.27 -10.23 -14.02
C GLN A 86 6.85 -9.77 -12.69
N GLU A 87 6.38 -8.63 -12.18
CA GLU A 87 6.88 -8.07 -10.91
C GLU A 87 6.54 -8.95 -9.70
N ALA A 88 5.44 -9.71 -9.73
CA ALA A 88 5.15 -10.71 -8.71
C ALA A 88 6.24 -11.78 -8.56
N ASN A 89 6.98 -12.11 -9.63
CA ASN A 89 8.06 -13.08 -9.57
C ASN A 89 9.39 -12.49 -9.06
N THR A 90 9.53 -11.16 -8.99
CA THR A 90 10.72 -10.50 -8.44
C THR A 90 10.95 -10.89 -6.97
N PRO A 91 9.99 -10.71 -6.04
CA PRO A 91 10.16 -11.15 -4.65
C PRO A 91 10.14 -12.68 -4.51
N SER A 92 9.39 -13.39 -5.35
CA SER A 92 9.35 -14.86 -5.28
C SER A 92 10.68 -15.52 -5.66
N ALA A 93 11.38 -14.95 -6.64
CA ALA A 93 12.72 -15.39 -7.03
C ALA A 93 13.80 -15.00 -6.01
N ALA A 94 13.57 -13.95 -5.22
CA ALA A 94 14.51 -13.50 -4.18
C ALA A 94 14.36 -14.28 -2.86
N ASN A 95 13.17 -14.79 -2.57
CA ASN A 95 12.88 -15.53 -1.35
C ASN A 95 13.14 -17.02 -1.51
N PHE A 96 13.69 -17.64 -0.47
CA PHE A 96 13.83 -19.10 -0.39
C PHE A 96 12.78 -19.69 0.54
N VAL A 97 12.11 -20.74 0.05
CA VAL A 97 11.25 -21.62 0.83
C VAL A 97 11.98 -22.95 0.98
N GLY A 98 12.58 -23.19 2.14
CA GLY A 98 13.55 -24.24 2.39
C GLY A 98 14.83 -24.03 1.59
N THR A 99 14.89 -24.60 0.39
CA THR A 99 16.06 -24.55 -0.51
C THR A 99 15.72 -24.12 -1.93
N VAL A 100 14.45 -23.79 -2.19
CA VAL A 100 13.93 -23.45 -3.52
C VAL A 100 13.44 -22.00 -3.50
N ALA A 101 13.79 -21.25 -4.54
CA ALA A 101 13.13 -19.99 -4.84
C ALA A 101 11.87 -20.30 -5.68
N PRO A 102 10.65 -20.13 -5.14
CA PRO A 102 9.45 -20.55 -5.84
C PRO A 102 9.11 -19.58 -6.99
N ALA A 103 8.71 -20.12 -8.13
CA ALA A 103 8.06 -19.37 -9.19
C ALA A 103 6.55 -19.29 -8.95
N VAL A 104 5.94 -18.18 -9.35
CA VAL A 104 4.49 -17.99 -9.36
C VAL A 104 3.98 -18.13 -10.79
N ASP A 105 3.02 -19.03 -11.04
CA ASP A 105 2.38 -19.15 -12.35
C ASP A 105 1.67 -17.85 -12.71
N LEU A 106 2.05 -17.28 -13.85
CA LEU A 106 1.59 -15.96 -14.28
C LEU A 106 0.10 -15.91 -14.59
N ASN A 107 -0.57 -17.04 -14.88
CA ASN A 107 -2.00 -17.11 -15.19
C ASN A 107 -2.49 -16.00 -16.15
N PRO A 108 -1.95 -15.89 -17.38
CA PRO A 108 -2.21 -14.76 -18.28
C PRO A 108 -3.70 -14.59 -18.64
N SER A 109 -4.48 -15.67 -18.61
CA SER A 109 -5.93 -15.64 -18.85
C SER A 109 -6.77 -15.22 -17.65
N ASN A 110 -6.13 -14.87 -16.52
CA ASN A 110 -6.77 -14.48 -15.27
C ASN A 110 -7.83 -15.48 -14.77
N THR A 111 -7.56 -16.79 -14.92
CA THR A 111 -8.49 -17.82 -14.44
C THR A 111 -8.62 -17.75 -12.92
N PRO A 112 -9.83 -17.83 -12.33
CA PRO A 112 -10.00 -17.65 -10.88
C PRO A 112 -9.25 -18.66 -10.00
N SER A 113 -8.92 -19.84 -10.55
CA SER A 113 -8.17 -20.91 -9.90
C SER A 113 -6.64 -20.81 -10.08
N GLY A 114 -6.17 -19.86 -10.89
CA GLY A 114 -4.75 -19.69 -11.17
C GLY A 114 -3.98 -19.11 -10.00
N ASP A 115 -2.65 -19.10 -10.12
CA ASP A 115 -1.77 -18.73 -9.03
C ASP A 115 -1.63 -17.21 -8.88
N LEU A 116 -1.92 -16.44 -9.93
CA LEU A 116 -1.97 -14.97 -9.89
C LEU A 116 -3.26 -14.48 -10.51
N VAL A 117 -4.13 -13.85 -9.72
CA VAL A 117 -5.47 -13.42 -10.15
C VAL A 117 -5.69 -11.96 -9.79
N PHE A 118 -6.07 -11.14 -10.79
CA PHE A 118 -6.54 -9.78 -10.57
C PHE A 118 -8.04 -9.78 -10.38
N GLY A 119 -8.50 -8.90 -9.50
CA GLY A 119 -9.91 -8.74 -9.20
C GLY A 119 -10.21 -7.42 -8.53
N TYR A 120 -11.46 -7.30 -8.11
CA TYR A 120 -12.02 -6.18 -7.39
C TYR A 120 -12.53 -6.62 -6.03
N ILE A 121 -12.21 -5.82 -5.01
CA ILE A 121 -12.74 -5.92 -3.65
C ILE A 121 -13.36 -4.57 -3.30
N SER A 122 -14.63 -4.58 -2.89
CA SER A 122 -15.37 -3.35 -2.55
C SER A 122 -15.21 -2.88 -1.12
N ASP A 123 -14.90 -3.78 -0.19
CA ASP A 123 -14.73 -3.48 1.23
C ASP A 123 -13.55 -4.30 1.76
N PHE A 124 -12.50 -3.61 2.21
CA PHE A 124 -11.30 -4.26 2.74
C PHE A 124 -11.44 -4.71 4.19
N THR A 125 -12.54 -4.37 4.86
CA THR A 125 -12.81 -4.73 6.26
C THR A 125 -13.68 -5.97 6.40
N ASP A 126 -14.35 -6.41 5.33
CA ASP A 126 -15.16 -7.63 5.32
C ASP A 126 -14.33 -8.84 4.86
N PRO A 127 -14.02 -9.81 5.76
CA PRO A 127 -13.24 -11.00 5.40
C PRO A 127 -13.99 -11.95 4.46
N ASN A 128 -15.31 -11.78 4.28
CA ASN A 128 -16.12 -12.61 3.37
C ASN A 128 -16.41 -11.91 2.04
N ILE A 129 -15.77 -10.77 1.80
CA ILE A 129 -16.05 -9.99 0.60
C ILE A 129 -15.74 -10.80 -0.67
N PRO A 130 -16.64 -10.80 -1.67
CA PRO A 130 -16.37 -11.48 -2.93
C PRO A 130 -15.18 -10.88 -3.67
N PHE A 131 -14.26 -11.74 -4.11
CA PHE A 131 -13.19 -11.37 -5.04
C PHE A 131 -13.72 -11.40 -6.47
N ASP A 132 -14.11 -10.24 -7.01
CA ASP A 132 -14.77 -10.13 -8.31
C ASP A 132 -13.75 -10.04 -9.46
N THR A 133 -13.76 -11.03 -10.37
CA THR A 133 -12.86 -11.07 -11.54
C THR A 133 -13.56 -10.68 -12.84
N THR A 134 -14.76 -10.10 -12.79
CA THR A 134 -15.62 -9.90 -13.98
C THR A 134 -15.47 -8.53 -14.65
N GLN A 135 -14.91 -7.53 -13.95
CA GLN A 135 -14.80 -6.15 -14.44
C GLN A 135 -13.33 -5.68 -14.43
N PRO A 136 -12.53 -5.99 -15.46
CA PRO A 136 -11.09 -5.68 -15.52
C PRO A 136 -10.74 -4.21 -15.29
N ASP A 137 -11.58 -3.29 -15.78
CA ASP A 137 -11.37 -1.85 -15.65
C ASP A 137 -11.41 -1.36 -14.19
N ARG A 138 -12.07 -2.13 -13.32
CA ARG A 138 -12.25 -1.83 -11.90
C ARG A 138 -11.30 -2.58 -10.99
N PHE A 139 -10.45 -3.46 -11.52
CA PHE A 139 -9.54 -4.21 -10.67
C PHE A 139 -8.74 -3.28 -9.76
N ASN A 140 -8.68 -3.68 -8.49
CA ASN A 140 -8.02 -2.95 -7.41
C ASN A 140 -7.29 -3.90 -6.45
N ALA A 141 -7.33 -5.21 -6.71
CA ALA A 141 -6.75 -6.25 -5.89
C ALA A 141 -6.04 -7.31 -6.73
N VAL A 142 -4.98 -7.90 -6.16
CA VAL A 142 -4.23 -9.01 -6.72
C VAL A 142 -4.11 -10.10 -5.68
N ARG A 143 -4.58 -11.30 -6.01
CA ARG A 143 -4.42 -12.51 -5.21
C ARG A 143 -3.31 -13.38 -5.79
N VAL A 144 -2.35 -13.73 -4.95
CA VAL A 144 -1.22 -14.59 -5.28
C VAL A 144 -1.30 -15.86 -4.44
N LYS A 145 -1.09 -17.01 -5.09
CA LYS A 145 -0.89 -18.32 -4.48
C LYS A 145 0.53 -18.77 -4.78
N VAL A 146 1.33 -18.98 -3.74
CA VAL A 146 2.66 -19.57 -3.86
C VAL A 146 2.54 -21.00 -3.35
N ARG A 147 3.03 -21.97 -4.14
CA ARG A 147 2.91 -23.39 -3.80
C ARG A 147 4.15 -24.17 -4.14
N ARG A 148 4.42 -25.19 -3.34
CA ARG A 148 5.42 -26.22 -3.53
C ARG A 148 4.69 -27.56 -3.50
N ASP A 149 4.37 -28.08 -4.67
CA ASP A 149 3.66 -29.34 -4.88
C ASP A 149 4.42 -30.23 -5.89
N GLU A 150 3.85 -31.37 -6.27
CA GLU A 150 4.45 -32.30 -7.24
C GLU A 150 4.61 -31.71 -8.66
N ASN A 151 3.83 -30.68 -8.99
CA ASN A 151 3.75 -30.08 -10.32
C ASN A 151 4.54 -28.75 -10.40
N VAL A 152 4.59 -28.00 -9.30
CA VAL A 152 5.11 -26.63 -9.22
C VAL A 152 6.05 -26.49 -8.03
N ASN A 153 7.27 -26.00 -8.28
CA ASN A 153 8.32 -25.73 -7.30
C ASN A 153 8.82 -26.94 -6.47
N GLY A 154 8.25 -28.13 -6.65
CA GLY A 154 8.65 -29.38 -5.99
C GLY A 154 8.31 -29.40 -4.50
N GLU A 155 7.73 -30.50 -4.03
CA GLU A 155 7.35 -30.67 -2.63
C GLU A 155 8.54 -30.51 -1.65
N LEU A 156 8.22 -30.15 -0.41
CA LEU A 156 9.21 -29.96 0.64
C LEU A 156 9.76 -31.33 1.10
N PRO A 157 11.06 -31.66 0.90
CA PRO A 157 11.60 -32.94 1.33
C PRO A 157 11.66 -33.02 2.86
N LEU A 158 11.21 -34.14 3.44
CA LEU A 158 11.28 -34.39 4.88
C LEU A 158 12.59 -35.14 5.23
N PHE A 159 13.08 -35.00 6.46
CA PHE A 159 14.33 -35.63 6.88
C PHE A 159 14.10 -37.04 7.41
N PHE A 160 13.27 -37.20 8.44
CA PHE A 160 13.12 -38.46 9.17
C PHE A 160 11.80 -39.19 8.85
N ALA A 161 10.76 -38.47 8.45
CA ALA A 161 9.47 -39.02 8.03
C ALA A 161 9.60 -40.02 6.86
N ARG A 162 10.71 -39.94 6.10
CA ARG A 162 11.07 -40.89 5.04
C ARG A 162 11.15 -42.33 5.54
N ILE A 163 11.54 -42.54 6.80
CA ILE A 163 11.59 -43.88 7.43
C ILE A 163 10.19 -44.51 7.50
N PHE A 164 9.15 -43.69 7.55
CA PHE A 164 7.75 -44.11 7.57
C PHE A 164 7.08 -44.04 6.19
N GLY A 165 7.84 -43.79 5.12
CA GLY A 165 7.34 -43.73 3.74
C GLY A 165 6.85 -42.34 3.29
N ASN A 166 6.96 -41.32 4.14
CA ASN A 166 6.60 -39.94 3.79
C ASN A 166 7.87 -39.17 3.39
N GLU A 167 8.13 -39.07 2.09
CA GLU A 167 9.37 -38.46 1.59
C GLU A 167 9.32 -36.93 1.52
N SER A 168 8.13 -36.38 1.37
CA SER A 168 7.91 -34.96 1.14
C SER A 168 6.53 -34.50 1.61
N GLN A 169 6.34 -33.18 1.63
CA GLN A 169 5.09 -32.54 2.01
C GLN A 169 4.82 -31.37 1.05
N ALA A 170 3.65 -31.37 0.41
CA ALA A 170 3.17 -30.20 -0.32
C ALA A 170 2.79 -29.07 0.65
N ILE A 171 3.14 -27.83 0.30
CA ILE A 171 2.79 -26.62 1.05
C ILE A 171 2.34 -25.51 0.08
N GLU A 172 1.39 -24.70 0.51
CA GLU A 172 0.93 -23.52 -0.23
C GLU A 172 0.53 -22.40 0.73
N ALA A 173 0.56 -21.17 0.22
CA ALA A 173 0.10 -19.97 0.89
C ALA A 173 -0.61 -19.05 -0.10
N TYR A 174 -1.59 -18.31 0.40
CA TYR A 174 -2.32 -17.28 -0.35
C TYR A 174 -2.06 -15.93 0.31
N ALA A 175 -1.99 -14.90 -0.53
CA ALA A 175 -2.01 -13.51 -0.09
C ALA A 175 -2.83 -12.69 -1.08
N THR A 176 -3.59 -11.73 -0.56
CA THR A 176 -4.31 -10.77 -1.39
C THR A 176 -3.86 -9.37 -1.02
N ALA A 177 -3.42 -8.60 -2.00
CA ALA A 177 -3.07 -7.20 -1.82
C ALA A 177 -4.08 -6.34 -2.58
N ALA A 178 -4.56 -5.26 -1.97
CA ALA A 178 -5.50 -4.34 -2.59
C ALA A 178 -5.21 -2.89 -2.23
N LEU A 179 -5.75 -1.97 -3.04
CA LEU A 179 -5.76 -0.55 -2.74
C LEU A 179 -7.07 0.11 -3.17
N ALA A 180 -7.48 1.16 -2.47
CA ALA A 180 -8.64 1.96 -2.86
C ALA A 180 -8.26 2.89 -4.01
N ARG A 181 -9.08 2.90 -5.07
CA ARG A 181 -8.94 3.79 -6.24
C ARG A 181 -9.93 4.95 -6.22
N ASP A 182 -11.11 4.70 -5.67
CA ASP A 182 -12.13 5.70 -5.40
C ASP A 182 -12.05 6.08 -3.92
N VAL A 183 -11.95 7.36 -3.62
CA VAL A 183 -11.71 7.93 -2.29
C VAL A 183 -12.83 8.91 -1.97
N ASP A 184 -13.61 8.62 -0.92
CA ASP A 184 -14.66 9.52 -0.41
C ASP A 184 -14.07 10.61 0.49
N GLY A 185 -12.87 10.39 1.02
CA GLY A 185 -12.31 11.31 1.99
C GLY A 185 -11.06 10.81 2.69
N PHE A 186 -10.71 11.55 3.74
CA PHE A 186 -9.56 11.29 4.57
C PHE A 186 -9.93 11.38 6.04
N GLU A 187 -9.46 10.46 6.86
CA GLU A 187 -9.54 10.48 8.31
C GLU A 187 -8.15 10.55 8.93
N ILE A 188 -8.09 10.83 10.24
CA ILE A 188 -6.85 10.78 11.00
C ILE A 188 -6.22 9.39 10.84
N PRO A 189 -5.03 9.27 10.22
CA PRO A 189 -4.37 7.99 10.08
C PRO A 189 -4.09 7.35 11.45
N SER A 190 -4.22 6.03 11.54
CA SER A 190 -4.03 5.29 12.80
C SER A 190 -2.60 5.39 13.37
N ASP A 191 -1.62 5.68 12.53
CA ASP A 191 -0.22 5.94 12.91
C ASP A 191 0.05 7.41 13.29
N GLY A 192 -0.96 8.28 13.26
CA GLY A 192 -0.85 9.71 13.53
C GLY A 192 -0.08 10.48 12.44
N SER A 193 0.11 9.88 11.27
CA SER A 193 0.75 10.54 10.13
C SER A 193 -0.12 11.65 9.56
N TRP A 194 0.50 12.51 8.75
CA TRP A 194 -0.15 13.65 8.14
C TRP A 194 -0.71 13.23 6.78
N VAL A 195 -1.80 13.88 6.38
CA VAL A 195 -2.45 13.62 5.10
C VAL A 195 -1.97 14.67 4.10
N GLU A 196 -1.40 14.24 2.97
CA GLU A 196 -0.75 15.10 1.99
C GLU A 196 -1.73 15.88 1.07
N ILE A 197 -2.79 16.44 1.65
CA ILE A 197 -3.70 17.36 0.97
C ILE A 197 -3.09 18.75 0.97
N LEU A 198 -3.03 19.39 -0.20
CA LEU A 198 -2.79 20.81 -0.31
C LEU A 198 -4.11 21.56 -0.09
N PRO A 199 -4.10 22.61 0.76
CA PRO A 199 -5.28 23.42 1.01
C PRO A 199 -5.57 24.40 -0.15
N ILE A 200 -5.49 23.94 -1.40
CA ILE A 200 -5.70 24.74 -2.62
C ILE A 200 -6.64 23.99 -3.57
N ALA A 201 -7.79 24.59 -3.88
CA ALA A 201 -8.82 23.95 -4.68
C ALA A 201 -8.80 24.35 -6.16
N LEU A 202 -9.10 23.38 -7.03
CA LEU A 202 -9.29 23.58 -8.48
C LEU A 202 -10.78 23.50 -8.83
N ASP A 203 -11.23 24.33 -9.78
CA ASP A 203 -12.61 24.33 -10.23
C ASP A 203 -12.95 23.09 -11.06
N TYR A 204 -14.17 22.57 -10.89
CA TYR A 204 -14.66 21.35 -11.52
C TYR A 204 -14.60 21.39 -13.04
N ASP A 205 -14.97 22.50 -13.68
CA ASP A 205 -14.97 22.63 -15.14
C ASP A 205 -13.56 22.47 -15.71
N THR A 206 -12.57 23.16 -15.13
CA THR A 206 -11.16 23.00 -15.52
C THR A 206 -10.69 21.57 -15.28
N TRP A 207 -11.08 20.95 -14.18
CA TRP A 207 -10.71 19.56 -13.87
C TRP A 207 -11.25 18.56 -14.90
N VAL A 208 -12.51 18.71 -15.31
CA VAL A 208 -13.12 17.86 -16.35
C VAL A 208 -12.44 18.06 -17.69
N ASP A 209 -12.24 19.31 -18.11
CA ASP A 209 -11.54 19.61 -19.37
C ASP A 209 -10.11 19.09 -19.36
N TRP A 210 -9.43 19.15 -18.21
CA TRP A 210 -8.05 18.71 -18.07
C TRP A 210 -7.93 17.19 -18.20
N LYS A 211 -8.80 16.43 -17.52
CA LYS A 211 -8.87 14.96 -17.65
C LYS A 211 -9.17 14.51 -19.07
N ASN A 212 -10.00 15.27 -19.79
CA ASN A 212 -10.39 14.95 -21.16
C ASN A 212 -9.38 15.45 -22.21
N GLY A 213 -8.27 16.06 -21.79
CA GLY A 213 -7.27 16.60 -22.71
C GLY A 213 -7.70 17.84 -23.50
N VAL A 214 -8.77 18.52 -23.05
CA VAL A 214 -9.35 19.70 -23.70
C VAL A 214 -8.61 20.98 -23.30
N THR A 215 -8.11 21.04 -22.06
CA THR A 215 -7.36 22.20 -21.54
C THR A 215 -6.01 21.79 -20.97
N GLY A 216 -5.10 22.76 -20.89
CA GLY A 216 -3.75 22.60 -20.38
C GLY A 216 -2.68 22.83 -21.44
N SER A 217 -1.43 22.88 -21.00
CA SER A 217 -0.24 23.00 -21.83
C SER A 217 0.73 21.89 -21.48
N ASP A 218 1.53 21.41 -22.43
CA ASP A 218 2.60 20.43 -22.19
C ASP A 218 3.95 21.15 -22.26
N GLY A 219 4.33 21.77 -21.15
CA GLY A 219 5.51 22.63 -21.02
C GLY A 219 6.59 22.08 -20.10
N TYR A 220 6.28 21.05 -19.32
CA TYR A 220 7.18 20.51 -18.31
C TYR A 220 7.30 18.98 -18.41
N THR A 221 8.41 18.47 -17.89
CA THR A 221 8.72 17.05 -17.85
C THR A 221 9.11 16.66 -16.44
N TYR A 222 8.58 15.53 -15.99
CA TYR A 222 8.95 14.92 -14.71
C TYR A 222 9.83 13.68 -14.93
N ASN A 223 10.99 13.64 -14.28
CA ASN A 223 11.82 12.44 -14.22
C ASN A 223 11.48 11.63 -12.95
N LYS A 224 10.90 10.44 -13.13
CA LYS A 224 10.49 9.54 -12.05
C LYS A 224 11.65 8.96 -11.23
N GLU A 225 12.81 8.75 -11.86
CA GLU A 225 13.98 8.16 -11.19
C GLU A 225 14.66 9.17 -10.26
N THR A 226 14.70 10.45 -10.66
CA THR A 226 15.38 11.50 -9.90
C THR A 226 14.42 12.39 -9.09
N GLY A 227 13.11 12.30 -9.35
CA GLY A 227 12.10 13.19 -8.78
C GLY A 227 12.16 14.63 -9.30
N SER A 228 12.97 14.91 -10.32
CA SER A 228 13.22 16.29 -10.78
C SER A 228 12.25 16.73 -11.88
N VAL A 229 11.80 17.98 -11.81
CA VAL A 229 11.06 18.65 -12.87
C VAL A 229 11.98 19.52 -13.73
N ALA A 230 11.78 19.49 -15.04
CA ALA A 230 12.47 20.37 -15.99
C ALA A 230 11.49 20.94 -17.02
N ALA A 231 11.92 21.97 -17.76
CA ALA A 231 11.16 22.51 -18.87
C ALA A 231 11.29 21.61 -20.12
N GLY A 232 10.19 21.46 -20.86
CA GLY A 232 10.07 20.60 -22.04
C GLY A 232 8.94 19.59 -21.83
N GLY A 233 8.11 19.34 -22.85
CA GLY A 233 6.92 18.51 -22.70
C GLY A 233 7.20 17.01 -22.58
N ASP A 234 6.35 16.31 -21.83
CA ASP A 234 6.36 14.85 -21.63
C ASP A 234 5.08 14.15 -22.14
N GLY A 235 4.21 14.89 -22.83
CA GLY A 235 2.93 14.40 -23.35
C GLY A 235 1.80 14.44 -22.31
N ARG A 236 2.06 14.93 -21.08
CA ARG A 236 1.04 15.13 -20.05
C ARG A 236 0.72 16.61 -19.94
N LEU A 237 -0.56 16.94 -19.91
CA LEU A 237 -0.99 18.33 -19.83
C LEU A 237 -0.84 18.87 -18.41
N GLU A 238 -0.42 20.11 -18.29
CA GLU A 238 -0.43 20.90 -17.07
C GLU A 238 -1.51 21.98 -17.09
N VAL A 239 -2.07 22.26 -15.91
CA VAL A 239 -2.97 23.40 -15.70
C VAL A 239 -2.45 24.31 -14.60
N ASN A 240 -2.91 25.55 -14.59
CA ASN A 240 -2.52 26.52 -13.58
C ASN A 240 -3.50 26.49 -12.40
N LEU A 241 -3.03 26.20 -11.20
CA LEU A 241 -3.82 26.24 -9.97
C LEU A 241 -4.00 27.67 -9.43
N TYR A 242 -3.21 28.64 -9.88
CA TYR A 242 -3.34 30.04 -9.47
C TYR A 242 -4.48 30.75 -10.23
N PRO A 243 -5.35 31.54 -9.57
CA PRO A 243 -6.46 32.24 -10.21
C PRO A 243 -5.96 33.31 -11.21
N GLN A 244 -6.52 33.33 -12.44
CA GLN A 244 -6.24 34.35 -13.46
C GLN A 244 -7.56 34.91 -14.03
N GLY A 245 -8.01 36.12 -13.63
CA GLY A 245 -9.17 36.81 -14.24
C GLY A 245 -10.00 37.70 -13.30
N ASN A 246 -10.86 38.56 -13.89
CA ASN A 246 -11.70 39.57 -13.22
C ASN A 246 -13.23 39.29 -13.30
N GLY A 247 -13.67 38.09 -13.72
CA GLY A 247 -15.09 37.76 -13.98
C GLY A 247 -15.92 37.34 -12.76
N SER A 248 -15.24 36.84 -11.72
CA SER A 248 -15.61 36.82 -10.31
C SER A 248 -14.25 36.84 -9.60
N PRO A 249 -13.91 37.86 -8.79
CA PRO A 249 -12.60 37.92 -8.16
C PRO A 249 -12.53 36.86 -7.05
N GLY A 250 -11.94 35.70 -7.35
CA GLY A 250 -11.73 34.60 -6.41
C GLY A 250 -12.58 33.38 -6.75
N ASN A 251 -11.93 32.24 -7.01
CA ASN A 251 -12.49 30.93 -6.70
C ASN A 251 -11.54 29.74 -6.88
N ARG A 252 -10.45 29.86 -7.63
CA ARG A 252 -9.28 29.02 -7.28
C ARG A 252 -8.72 29.62 -6.00
N GLY A 253 -8.79 28.86 -4.93
CA GLY A 253 -8.65 29.44 -3.62
C GLY A 253 -8.18 28.45 -2.60
N MET A 254 -7.71 29.05 -1.51
CA MET A 254 -7.29 28.30 -0.35
C MET A 254 -8.55 27.79 0.35
N VAL A 255 -8.58 26.51 0.71
CA VAL A 255 -9.61 25.97 1.60
C VAL A 255 -9.05 25.90 3.01
N ASP A 256 -9.86 26.28 3.98
CA ASP A 256 -9.51 26.21 5.39
C ASP A 256 -9.72 24.77 5.87
N ILE A 257 -8.61 24.08 6.07
CA ILE A 257 -8.55 22.74 6.66
C ILE A 257 -7.78 22.86 7.97
N GLY A 258 -8.44 23.34 9.02
CA GLY A 258 -7.90 23.31 10.36
C GLY A 258 -8.67 24.22 11.30
N SER A 259 -7.94 24.89 12.20
CA SER A 259 -8.54 25.97 13.00
C SER A 259 -8.93 27.13 12.09
N ASN A 260 -9.98 27.90 12.44
CA ASN A 260 -10.42 29.10 11.70
C ASN A 260 -9.38 30.26 11.66
N ASN A 261 -8.11 29.98 11.93
CA ASN A 261 -7.00 30.92 11.89
C ASN A 261 -6.33 30.88 10.51
N ASN A 262 -6.59 31.90 9.72
CA ASN A 262 -5.92 32.19 8.46
C ASN A 262 -4.48 32.73 8.68
N SER A 263 -3.62 31.92 9.29
CA SER A 263 -2.22 32.26 9.50
C SER A 263 -1.39 31.78 8.33
N THR A 264 -0.62 32.68 7.70
CA THR A 264 0.33 32.28 6.64
C THR A 264 1.30 31.20 7.11
N ALA A 265 1.66 31.17 8.40
CA ALA A 265 2.52 30.13 8.96
C ALA A 265 1.86 28.75 9.02
N ASP A 266 0.54 28.71 9.25
CA ASP A 266 -0.21 27.45 9.27
C ASP A 266 -0.38 26.92 7.84
N ILE A 267 -0.76 27.78 6.91
CA ILE A 267 -0.84 27.46 5.48
C ILE A 267 0.51 26.97 4.95
N ALA A 268 1.61 27.67 5.27
CA ALA A 268 2.96 27.29 4.87
C ALA A 268 3.30 25.88 5.37
N ARG A 269 2.98 25.57 6.63
CA ARG A 269 3.14 24.23 7.21
C ARG A 269 2.31 23.18 6.47
N GLN A 270 1.03 23.47 6.18
CA GLN A 270 0.15 22.56 5.44
C GLN A 270 0.68 22.26 4.04
N ILE A 271 1.24 23.25 3.36
CA ILE A 271 1.83 23.06 2.03
C ILE A 271 3.03 22.11 2.10
N VAL A 272 3.94 22.32 3.05
CA VAL A 272 5.18 21.53 3.14
C VAL A 272 4.89 20.11 3.61
N TYR A 273 4.05 19.93 4.63
CA TYR A 273 3.92 18.67 5.35
C TYR A 273 2.55 17.98 5.21
N GLY A 274 1.54 18.69 4.71
CA GLY A 274 0.15 18.24 4.65
C GLY A 274 -0.68 18.64 5.88
N ILE A 275 -1.88 18.07 5.93
CA ILE A 275 -2.89 18.25 6.96
C ILE A 275 -2.57 17.36 8.14
N SER A 276 -2.43 17.95 9.32
CA SER A 276 -2.10 17.25 10.56
C SER A 276 -3.34 16.60 11.19
N PRO A 277 -3.16 15.63 12.12
CA PRO A 277 -4.25 15.12 12.92
C PRO A 277 -5.01 16.21 13.69
N GLU A 278 -4.31 17.25 14.17
CA GLU A 278 -4.91 18.39 14.85
C GLU A 278 -5.80 19.22 13.93
N ASP A 279 -5.41 19.39 12.67
CA ASP A 279 -6.25 20.08 11.67
C ASP A 279 -7.54 19.29 11.43
N LEU A 280 -7.43 17.98 11.20
CA LEU A 280 -8.59 17.10 11.00
C LEU A 280 -9.51 17.07 12.23
N ALA A 281 -8.96 17.16 13.44
CA ALA A 281 -9.75 17.21 14.66
C ALA A 281 -10.72 18.42 14.71
N HIS A 282 -10.39 19.54 14.06
CA HIS A 282 -11.30 20.68 13.93
C HIS A 282 -12.52 20.39 13.03
N HIS A 283 -12.40 19.36 12.17
CA HIS A 283 -13.46 18.87 11.29
C HIS A 283 -14.12 17.59 11.80
N GLY A 284 -13.94 17.24 13.09
CA GLY A 284 -14.50 16.03 13.68
C GLY A 284 -13.67 14.76 13.44
N GLY A 285 -12.43 14.92 12.97
CA GLY A 285 -11.47 13.83 12.76
C GLY A 285 -11.43 13.29 11.33
N SER A 286 -12.28 13.80 10.43
CA SER A 286 -12.30 13.39 9.03
C SER A 286 -12.82 14.48 8.09
N LEU A 287 -12.43 14.36 6.83
CA LEU A 287 -12.92 15.12 5.68
C LEU A 287 -13.54 14.10 4.72
N VAL A 288 -14.85 13.89 4.84
CA VAL A 288 -15.57 12.87 4.07
C VAL A 288 -16.74 13.50 3.33
N PHE A 289 -17.01 13.02 2.12
CA PHE A 289 -18.21 13.40 1.40
C PHE A 289 -19.48 12.92 2.12
N ASP A 290 -20.53 13.74 2.06
CA ASP A 290 -21.85 13.37 2.51
C ASP A 290 -22.52 12.37 1.54
N GLN A 291 -23.76 11.99 1.84
CA GLN A 291 -24.54 11.06 1.01
C GLN A 291 -24.81 11.57 -0.42
N CYS A 292 -24.63 12.87 -0.66
CA CYS A 292 -24.76 13.50 -1.97
C CYS A 292 -23.41 13.63 -2.69
N GLY A 293 -22.32 13.11 -2.12
CA GLY A 293 -20.97 13.25 -2.68
C GLY A 293 -20.38 14.64 -2.46
N LYS A 294 -20.80 15.38 -1.42
CA LYS A 294 -20.38 16.77 -1.18
C LYS A 294 -19.70 16.94 0.18
N LEU A 295 -18.65 17.75 0.22
CA LEU A 295 -17.98 18.22 1.44
C LEU A 295 -17.93 19.75 1.42
N TYR A 296 -18.32 20.38 2.52
CA TYR A 296 -18.33 21.84 2.62
C TYR A 296 -17.14 22.31 3.45
N LEU A 297 -16.26 23.11 2.85
CA LEU A 297 -15.09 23.69 3.51
C LEU A 297 -15.17 25.21 3.49
N ASN A 298 -14.75 25.83 4.59
CA ASN A 298 -14.57 27.27 4.60
C ASN A 298 -13.42 27.66 3.66
N GLY A 299 -13.50 28.85 3.10
CA GLY A 299 -12.46 29.43 2.27
C GLY A 299 -11.50 30.25 3.09
N ASP A 300 -10.29 30.38 2.57
CA ASP A 300 -9.25 31.18 3.17
C ASP A 300 -8.81 32.34 2.23
N THR A 301 -8.08 33.34 2.73
CA THR A 301 -7.56 34.41 1.87
C THR A 301 -6.58 33.83 0.86
N GLY A 302 -6.85 34.06 -0.43
CA GLY A 302 -6.19 33.34 -1.53
C GLY A 302 -4.66 33.37 -1.56
N ILE A 303 -4.08 32.54 -2.43
CA ILE A 303 -2.65 32.25 -2.54
C ILE A 303 -1.81 33.54 -2.56
N SER A 304 -1.03 33.75 -1.49
CA SER A 304 -0.16 34.91 -1.34
C SER A 304 1.29 34.60 -1.75
N ALA A 305 2.10 35.64 -2.00
CA ALA A 305 3.53 35.43 -2.27
C ALA A 305 4.31 34.89 -1.06
N GLY A 306 3.71 34.90 0.15
CA GLY A 306 4.33 34.43 1.38
C GLY A 306 4.50 32.91 1.47
N VAL A 307 3.82 32.14 0.61
CA VAL A 307 3.91 30.66 0.55
C VAL A 307 4.68 30.15 -0.67
N LYS A 308 5.39 31.06 -1.36
CA LYS A 308 6.07 30.74 -2.63
C LYS A 308 7.18 29.71 -2.42
N ASP A 309 7.98 29.88 -1.37
CA ASP A 309 9.16 29.06 -1.16
C ASP A 309 8.75 27.65 -0.68
N GLU A 310 7.65 27.55 0.07
CA GLU A 310 7.02 26.30 0.48
C GLU A 310 6.47 25.54 -0.72
N LEU A 311 5.70 26.18 -1.60
CA LEU A 311 5.23 25.55 -2.83
C LEU A 311 6.39 25.12 -3.74
N ALA A 312 7.46 25.92 -3.80
CA ALA A 312 8.66 25.57 -4.56
C ALA A 312 9.42 24.37 -3.95
N SER A 313 9.35 24.20 -2.63
CA SER A 313 10.04 23.12 -1.91
C SER A 313 9.44 21.74 -2.18
N ILE A 314 8.20 21.67 -2.66
CA ILE A 314 7.46 20.43 -2.94
C ILE A 314 7.26 20.18 -4.45
N ILE A 315 8.04 20.87 -5.31
CA ILE A 315 8.01 20.62 -6.76
C ILE A 315 8.39 19.17 -7.04
N GLY A 316 7.60 18.49 -7.86
CA GLY A 316 7.77 17.07 -8.20
C GLY A 316 7.07 16.11 -7.24
N ASP A 317 6.84 16.51 -5.99
CA ASP A 317 6.19 15.68 -4.99
C ASP A 317 4.69 15.48 -5.30
N PRO A 318 4.17 14.25 -5.21
CA PRO A 318 2.73 14.00 -5.27
C PRO A 318 1.99 14.62 -4.08
N ARG A 319 0.84 15.22 -4.36
CA ARG A 319 -0.08 15.81 -3.39
C ARG A 319 -1.53 15.61 -3.83
N VAL A 320 -2.46 15.71 -2.90
CA VAL A 320 -3.90 15.69 -3.19
C VAL A 320 -4.44 17.12 -3.15
N ILE A 321 -5.30 17.50 -4.10
CA ILE A 321 -6.05 18.75 -4.07
C ILE A 321 -7.56 18.47 -4.06
N PRO A 322 -8.37 19.30 -3.38
CA PRO A 322 -9.82 19.29 -3.52
C PRO A 322 -10.27 19.90 -4.85
N ILE A 323 -11.32 19.33 -5.43
CA ILE A 323 -12.02 19.85 -6.60
C ILE A 323 -13.37 20.41 -6.14
N PHE A 324 -13.64 21.67 -6.46
CA PHE A 324 -14.87 22.34 -6.05
C PHE A 324 -15.81 22.61 -7.23
N GLU A 325 -17.10 22.45 -7.00
CA GLU A 325 -18.16 22.76 -7.97
C GLU A 325 -18.65 24.21 -7.80
N GLU A 326 -18.70 24.71 -6.57
CA GLU A 326 -19.27 26.02 -6.23
C GLU A 326 -18.48 26.69 -5.09
N VAL A 327 -18.40 28.02 -5.08
CA VAL A 327 -18.33 28.75 -3.78
C VAL A 327 -19.47 29.70 -3.62
N ASN A 328 -19.81 29.94 -2.36
CA ASN A 328 -20.66 31.03 -1.94
C ASN A 328 -19.93 31.94 -0.94
N GLY A 329 -19.92 33.26 -1.21
CA GLY A 329 -19.32 34.27 -0.34
C GLY A 329 -17.85 34.61 -0.68
N PRO A 330 -17.34 35.79 -0.25
CA PRO A 330 -15.96 36.19 -0.53
C PRO A 330 -14.98 35.91 0.62
N GLY A 331 -13.72 35.65 0.27
CA GLY A 331 -12.60 35.58 1.21
C GLY A 331 -12.81 34.53 2.30
N ASN A 332 -12.56 34.91 3.56
CA ASN A 332 -12.69 34.02 4.72
C ASN A 332 -14.14 33.62 5.07
N ASN A 333 -15.13 34.16 4.36
CA ASN A 333 -16.55 33.76 4.47
C ASN A 333 -17.00 32.93 3.26
N ALA A 334 -16.09 32.60 2.35
CA ALA A 334 -16.41 31.71 1.25
C ALA A 334 -16.67 30.31 1.80
N ILE A 335 -17.64 29.61 1.23
CA ILE A 335 -17.89 28.19 1.50
C ILE A 335 -17.74 27.46 0.17
N TYR A 336 -16.76 26.56 0.10
CA TYR A 336 -16.47 25.71 -1.05
C TYR A 336 -17.28 24.42 -0.95
N THR A 337 -17.94 24.05 -2.04
CA THR A 337 -18.57 22.74 -2.20
C THR A 337 -17.59 21.82 -2.93
N ILE A 338 -16.87 21.00 -2.17
CA ILE A 338 -15.92 20.00 -2.69
C ILE A 338 -16.69 18.76 -3.13
N VAL A 339 -16.36 18.26 -4.32
CA VAL A 339 -17.06 17.13 -4.96
C VAL A 339 -16.12 16.03 -5.43
N ALA A 340 -14.81 16.29 -5.45
CA ALA A 340 -13.82 15.27 -5.78
C ALA A 340 -12.43 15.56 -5.20
N TRP A 341 -11.59 14.54 -5.20
CA TRP A 341 -10.16 14.63 -4.88
C TRP A 341 -9.30 14.34 -6.12
N GLN A 342 -8.22 15.11 -6.31
CA GLN A 342 -7.31 14.91 -7.44
C GLN A 342 -5.85 14.80 -6.97
N GLY A 343 -5.16 13.74 -7.38
CA GLY A 343 -3.71 13.61 -7.22
C GLY A 343 -2.96 14.46 -8.24
N ILE A 344 -2.04 15.30 -7.77
CA ILE A 344 -1.24 16.19 -8.60
C ILE A 344 0.22 16.16 -8.17
N ARG A 345 1.09 16.70 -9.03
CA ARG A 345 2.42 17.17 -8.66
C ARG A 345 2.57 18.62 -9.09
N ILE A 346 3.36 19.40 -8.37
CA ILE A 346 3.68 20.77 -8.78
C ILE A 346 4.87 20.75 -9.74
N MET A 347 4.74 21.45 -10.87
CA MET A 347 5.76 21.52 -11.92
C MET A 347 6.55 22.83 -11.89
N ASP A 348 5.88 23.95 -11.62
CA ASP A 348 6.53 25.26 -11.53
C ASP A 348 5.71 26.22 -10.67
N VAL A 349 6.40 27.15 -10.01
CA VAL A 349 5.79 28.10 -9.07
C VAL A 349 6.32 29.50 -9.33
N LYS A 350 5.39 30.42 -9.60
CA LYS A 350 5.69 31.84 -9.76
C LYS A 350 4.60 32.70 -9.15
N LEU A 351 4.86 33.27 -7.98
CA LEU A 351 3.87 34.12 -7.28
C LEU A 351 4.20 35.62 -7.29
N THR A 352 5.33 36.01 -7.87
CA THR A 352 5.81 37.40 -7.93
C THR A 352 5.80 37.97 -9.35
N GLY A 353 5.61 39.29 -9.48
CA GLY A 353 5.56 40.00 -10.75
C GLY A 353 4.14 40.25 -11.26
N PRO A 354 3.97 40.63 -12.56
CA PRO A 354 2.66 40.94 -13.13
C PRO A 354 1.69 39.76 -13.02
N MET A 355 0.41 40.02 -12.73
CA MET A 355 -0.64 39.00 -12.53
C MET A 355 -0.66 37.92 -13.63
N ARG A 356 -0.57 38.34 -14.91
CA ARG A 356 -0.51 37.43 -16.07
C ARG A 356 0.66 36.45 -16.10
N LYS A 357 1.69 36.67 -15.28
CA LYS A 357 2.86 35.79 -15.16
C LYS A 357 2.80 34.92 -13.92
N LYS A 358 1.85 35.16 -13.00
CA LYS A 358 1.72 34.38 -11.78
C LYS A 358 1.02 33.06 -12.05
N HIS A 359 1.58 31.97 -11.54
CA HIS A 359 1.05 30.63 -11.70
C HIS A 359 1.58 29.69 -10.62
N VAL A 360 0.82 28.61 -10.43
CA VAL A 360 1.24 27.38 -9.77
C VAL A 360 0.87 26.29 -10.76
N THR A 361 1.83 25.84 -11.56
CA THR A 361 1.59 24.87 -12.63
C THR A 361 1.59 23.47 -12.04
N ILE A 362 0.53 22.71 -12.30
CA ILE A 362 0.33 21.36 -11.77
C ILE A 362 0.14 20.36 -12.91
N GLN A 363 0.63 19.14 -12.71
CA GLN A 363 0.45 17.99 -13.61
C GLN A 363 -0.28 16.87 -12.84
N MET A 364 -1.08 16.04 -13.51
CA MET A 364 -1.71 14.88 -12.86
C MET A 364 -0.63 13.89 -12.40
N ALA A 365 -0.73 13.45 -11.16
CA ALA A 365 0.22 12.51 -10.59
C ALA A 365 -0.49 11.60 -9.58
N PRO A 366 -0.17 10.30 -9.55
CA PRO A 366 -0.69 9.43 -8.52
C PRO A 366 -0.19 9.86 -7.14
N ALA A 367 -1.13 10.18 -6.26
CA ALA A 367 -0.88 10.50 -4.86
C ALA A 367 -1.42 9.38 -3.98
N VAL A 368 -0.56 8.85 -3.10
CA VAL A 368 -0.93 7.80 -2.15
C VAL A 368 -1.24 8.47 -0.82
N GLY A 369 -2.52 8.57 -0.49
CA GLY A 369 -2.99 9.20 0.73
C GLY A 369 -3.07 8.22 1.90
N ARG A 370 -2.52 8.59 3.06
CA ARG A 370 -2.78 7.88 4.32
C ARG A 370 -4.13 8.30 4.88
N GLY A 371 -4.77 7.40 5.63
CA GLY A 371 -6.11 7.65 6.19
C GLY A 371 -7.21 7.76 5.13
N VAL A 372 -7.02 7.17 3.95
CA VAL A 372 -8.02 7.15 2.88
C VAL A 372 -9.27 6.39 3.32
N ILE A 373 -10.43 7.03 3.17
CA ILE A 373 -11.74 6.41 3.29
C ILE A 373 -12.15 5.94 1.89
N PRO A 374 -12.23 4.62 1.62
CA PRO A 374 -12.63 4.10 0.31
C PRO A 374 -14.05 4.55 -0.03
N ALA A 375 -14.25 4.94 -1.28
CA ALA A 375 -15.57 5.32 -1.74
C ALA A 375 -16.47 4.10 -1.98
N THR A 376 -17.75 4.26 -1.65
CA THR A 376 -18.78 3.26 -2.01
C THR A 376 -19.37 3.50 -3.39
N THR A 377 -19.08 4.66 -3.99
CA THR A 377 -19.54 5.07 -5.33
C THR A 377 -18.36 5.51 -6.19
N VAL A 378 -18.46 5.30 -7.51
CA VAL A 378 -17.37 5.59 -8.45
C VAL A 378 -17.31 7.09 -8.75
N GLY A 379 -16.09 7.65 -8.83
CA GLY A 379 -15.86 8.97 -9.43
C GLY A 379 -15.66 10.14 -8.46
N GLY A 380 -15.61 9.88 -7.15
CA GLY A 380 -15.25 10.87 -6.13
C GLY A 380 -13.76 11.24 -6.09
N SER A 381 -12.91 10.54 -6.83
CA SER A 381 -11.48 10.86 -6.90
C SER A 381 -10.83 10.47 -8.22
N SER A 382 -9.68 11.07 -8.52
CA SER A 382 -8.83 10.69 -9.66
C SER A 382 -7.35 10.84 -9.29
N TYR A 383 -6.55 9.83 -9.62
CA TYR A 383 -5.13 9.74 -9.21
C TYR A 383 -4.89 9.82 -7.69
N VAL A 384 -5.89 9.47 -6.88
CA VAL A 384 -5.75 9.38 -5.42
C VAL A 384 -5.96 7.93 -5.02
N TYR A 385 -5.04 7.40 -4.22
CA TYR A 385 -5.01 5.98 -3.87
C TYR A 385 -4.77 5.79 -2.38
N SER A 386 -5.28 4.70 -1.80
CA SER A 386 -4.74 4.23 -0.51
C SER A 386 -3.37 3.57 -0.72
N PRO A 387 -2.56 3.39 0.33
CA PRO A 387 -1.46 2.45 0.27
C PRO A 387 -2.00 1.06 -0.09
N VAL A 388 -1.18 0.27 -0.77
CA VAL A 388 -1.47 -1.16 -0.91
C VAL A 388 -1.39 -1.80 0.46
N ILE A 389 -2.46 -2.51 0.82
CA ILE A 389 -2.56 -3.28 2.06
C ILE A 389 -2.75 -4.76 1.72
N LEU A 390 -2.25 -5.62 2.60
CA LEU A 390 -2.63 -7.03 2.60
C LEU A 390 -4.02 -7.16 3.22
N ILE A 391 -4.86 -7.96 2.58
CA ILE A 391 -6.17 -8.37 3.09
C ILE A 391 -6.02 -9.79 3.59
N GLU A 392 -6.27 -9.96 4.90
CA GLU A 392 -6.20 -11.24 5.62
C GLU A 392 -7.52 -12.02 5.55
#